data_AF-A0A524CSA3-F1
#
_entry.id   AF-A0A524CSA3-F1
#
_cell.length_a   1.000
_cell.length_b   1.000
_cell.length_c   1.000
_cell.angle_alpha   90.00
_cell.angle_beta   90.00
_cell.angle_gamma   90.00
#
_symmetry.space_group_name_H-M   'P 1'
#
loop_
_entity.id
_entity.type
_entity.pdbx_description
1 polymer ?
#
loop_
_entity_poly.entity_id
_entity_poly.type
_entity_poly.pdbx_seq_one_letter_code
_entity_poly.pdbx_strand_id
1 'polypeptide(L)' 'MRYVKISKPDTYVFLERLKDIGHLYAPHKISEKFYDFCEVDDVKQVEFDYNRTIRPPR' A
#
# COMPACT_ATOMS: atom_id res chain seq x y z
N MET A 1 10.76 20.34 3.00
CA MET A 1 10.38 19.22 2.10
C MET A 1 9.10 19.61 1.38
N ARG A 2 9.07 19.55 0.04
CA ARG A 2 7.83 19.73 -0.74
C ARG A 2 7.24 18.35 -0.98
N TYR A 3 6.02 18.12 -0.53
CA TYR A 3 5.25 16.91 -0.82
C TYR A 3 4.22 17.24 -1.92
N VAL A 4 4.18 16.39 -2.94
CA VAL A 4 3.17 16.46 -4.00
C VAL A 4 2.07 15.48 -3.64
N LYS A 5 0.83 15.97 -3.50
CA LYS A 5 -0.33 15.09 -3.36
C LYS A 5 -0.72 14.62 -4.75
N ILE A 6 -0.64 13.31 -4.95
CA ILE A 6 -1.04 12.64 -6.18
C ILE A 6 -2.57 12.45 -6.15
N SER A 7 -3.23 12.49 -7.30
CA SER A 7 -4.66 12.18 -7.37
C SER A 7 -4.89 10.69 -7.08
N LYS A 8 -6.09 10.30 -6.61
CA LYS A 8 -6.44 8.90 -6.36
C LYS A 8 -6.17 7.97 -7.56
N PRO A 9 -6.60 8.29 -8.80
CA PRO A 9 -6.34 7.40 -9.94
C PRO A 9 -4.86 7.30 -10.29
N ASP A 10 -4.12 8.42 -10.19
CA ASP A 10 -2.69 8.45 -10.50
C ASP A 10 -1.84 7.72 -9.45
N THR A 11 -2.40 7.47 -8.26
CA THR A 11 -1.71 6.73 -7.19
C THR A 11 -1.46 5.27 -7.59
N TYR A 12 -2.43 4.61 -8.24
CA TYR A 12 -2.25 3.23 -8.69
C TYR A 12 -1.20 3.11 -9.80
N VAL A 13 -1.22 4.06 -10.75
CA VAL A 13 -0.19 4.14 -11.82
C VAL A 13 1.20 4.32 -11.22
N PHE A 14 1.31 5.14 -10.18
CA PHE A 14 2.56 5.33 -9.47
C PHE A 14 3.03 4.06 -8.74
N LEU A 15 2.11 3.33 -8.09
CA LEU A 15 2.43 2.07 -7.41
C LEU A 15 2.85 0.97 -8.40
N GLU A 16 2.24 0.90 -9.59
CA GLU A 16 2.66 -0.05 -10.63
C GLU A 16 4.10 0.22 -11.08
N ARG A 17 4.43 1.50 -11.33
CA ARG A 17 5.81 1.89 -11.69
C ARG A 17 6.81 1.58 -10.59
N LEU A 18 6.41 1.67 -9.32
CA LEU A 18 7.27 1.26 -8.20
C LEU A 18 7.52 -0.25 -8.20
N LYS A 19 6.52 -1.04 -8.57
CA LYS A 19 6.64 -2.50 -8.70
C LYS A 19 7.62 -2.90 -9.80
N ASP A 20 7.70 -2.13 -10.89
CA ASP A 20 8.70 -2.37 -11.96
C ASP A 20 10.15 -2.16 -11.48
N ILE A 21 10.34 -1.36 -10.43
CA ILE A 21 11.66 -1.05 -9.86
C ILE A 21 12.05 -2.07 -8.78
N GLY A 22 11.07 -2.69 -8.12
CA GLY A 22 11.32 -3.71 -7.08
C GLY A 22 10.07 -4.16 -6.34
N HIS A 23 10.28 -4.82 -5.20
CA HIS A 23 9.17 -5.36 -4.40
C HIS A 23 8.36 -4.25 -3.73
N LEU A 24 7.05 -4.24 -3.98
CA LEU A 24 6.13 -3.30 -3.37
C LEU A 24 5.55 -3.89 -2.08
N TYR A 25 5.95 -3.37 -0.93
CA TYR A 25 5.35 -3.71 0.36
C TYR A 25 4.33 -2.65 0.74
N ALA A 26 3.09 -3.07 0.99
CA ALA A 26 1.98 -2.16 1.26
C ALA A 26 0.94 -2.79 2.19
N PRO A 27 0.04 -1.96 2.77
CA PRO A 27 -1.04 -2.44 3.62
C PRO A 27 -2.02 -3.26 2.79
N HIS A 28 -2.22 -4.51 3.19
CA HIS A 28 -3.12 -5.44 2.54
C HIS A 28 -4.14 -5.96 3.55
N LYS A 29 -5.39 -6.07 3.11
CA LYS A 29 -6.49 -6.58 3.93
C LYS A 29 -6.44 -8.11 3.98
N ILE A 30 -5.96 -8.64 5.10
CA ILE A 30 -5.90 -10.09 5.31
C ILE A 30 -7.25 -10.64 5.82
N SER A 31 -8.00 -9.84 6.58
CA SER A 31 -9.31 -10.23 7.11
C SER A 31 -10.19 -9.00 7.37
N GLU A 32 -11.45 -9.22 7.75
CA GLU A 32 -12.47 -8.16 7.90
C GLU A 32 -12.04 -7.00 8.81
N LYS A 33 -11.20 -7.28 9.82
CA LYS A 33 -10.78 -6.31 10.86
C LYS A 33 -9.28 -5.99 10.85
N PHE A 34 -8.55 -6.60 9.91
CA PHE A 34 -7.13 -6.84 10.10
C PHE A 34 -6.35 -6.55 8.81
N TYR A 35 -5.39 -5.63 8.95
CA TYR A 35 -4.48 -5.22 7.90
C TYR A 35 -3.06 -5.59 8.29
N ASP A 36 -2.33 -6.14 7.33
CA ASP A 36 -0.92 -6.45 7.48
C ASP A 36 -0.10 -5.74 6.42
N PHE A 37 1.20 -5.58 6.66
CA PHE A 37 2.10 -4.94 5.72
C PHE A 37 2.95 -6.01 5.06
N CYS A 38 2.53 -6.45 3.88
CA CYS A 38 3.17 -7.53 3.13
C CYS A 38 3.49 -7.07 1.70
N GLU A 39 4.23 -7.91 0.98
CA GLU A 39 4.43 -7.70 -0.45
C GLU A 39 3.08 -7.82 -1.17
N VAL A 40 2.80 -6.89 -2.07
CA VAL A 40 1.54 -6.82 -2.79
C VAL A 40 1.80 -6.99 -4.28
N ASP A 41 1.13 -7.99 -4.86
CA ASP A 41 1.23 -8.24 -6.29
C ASP A 41 0.31 -7.34 -7.12
N ASP A 42 -0.90 -7.08 -6.65
CA ASP A 42 -1.86 -6.21 -7.32
C ASP A 42 -2.03 -4.92 -6.54
N VAL A 43 -1.64 -3.79 -7.16
CA VAL A 43 -1.71 -2.46 -6.55
C VAL A 43 -3.12 -2.05 -6.12
N LYS A 44 -4.17 -2.67 -6.69
CA LYS A 44 -5.56 -2.41 -6.31
C LYS A 44 -5.94 -3.02 -4.97
N GLN A 45 -5.15 -3.96 -4.48
CA GLN A 45 -5.33 -4.58 -3.17
C GLN A 45 -4.69 -3.78 -2.03
N VAL A 46 -4.04 -2.66 -2.36
CA VAL A 46 -3.49 -1.72 -1.38
C VAL A 46 -4.64 -0.99 -0.71
N GLU A 47 -4.73 -1.14 0.61
CA GLU A 47 -5.68 -0.38 1.41
C GLU A 47 -5.06 0.94 1.85
N PHE A 48 -5.74 2.04 1.53
CA PHE A 48 -5.32 3.38 1.95
C PHE A 48 -6.03 3.82 3.23
N ASP A 49 -7.23 3.30 3.49
CA ASP A 49 -8.00 3.59 4.69
C ASP A 49 -7.95 2.40 5.65
N TYR A 50 -6.82 2.28 6.34
CA TYR A 50 -6.59 1.23 7.31
C TYR A 50 -6.09 1.81 8.64
N ASN A 51 -6.59 1.24 9.73
CA ASN A 51 -5.97 1.41 11.03
C ASN A 51 -4.96 0.26 11.21
N ARG A 52 -3.70 0.59 11.47
CA ARG A 52 -2.59 -0.38 11.54
C ARG A 52 -2.81 -1.33 12.73
N THR A 53 -3.37 -2.52 12.47
CA THR A 53 -3.98 -3.34 13.54
C THR A 53 -3.18 -4.53 14.04
N ILE A 54 -2.08 -4.98 13.41
CA ILE A 54 -1.54 -6.31 13.74
C ILE A 54 -0.08 -6.39 14.17
N ARG A 55 0.85 -5.61 13.59
CA ARG A 55 2.27 -5.77 13.93
C ARG A 55 2.85 -4.49 14.55
N PRO A 56 3.31 -4.53 15.83
CA PRO A 56 4.22 -3.51 16.30
C PRO A 56 5.48 -3.52 15.42
N PRO A 57 6.09 -2.35 15.16
CA PRO A 57 7.34 -2.29 14.41
C PRO A 57 8.40 -3.14 15.10
N ARG A 58 9.08 -4.01 14.35
CA ARG A 58 10.30 -4.70 14.80
C ARG A 58 11.51 -3.83 14.54
#